data_AF-A3X4G6-F1
#
_entry.id   AF-A3X4G6-F1
#
_cell.length_a   1.000
_cell.length_b   1.000
_cell.length_c   1.000
_cell.angle_alpha   90.00
_cell.angle_beta   90.00
_cell.angle_gamma   90.00
#
_symmetry.space_group_name_H-M   'P 1'
#
loop_
_entity.id
_entity.type
_entity.pdbx_description
1 polymer ?
#
loop_
_entity_poly.entity_id
_entity_poly.type
_entity_poly.pdbx_seq_one_letter_code
_entity_poly.pdbx_strand_id
1 'polypeptide(L)'
;MIDIDGEPWFVATDVCRALSLQIQPTGKVNVTAATRNLAGDERGLLSIHTPIPTKESHTTKMVCLSEGGLYKLIMRCDKAEVHDFQEWVTRVVLPAIRKDGGYVMGEEKVVTCELSEDELVARAIARGLGSTIKLSATIEDNQQAFGVTAPA
;
A
#
# COMPACT_ATOMS: atom_id res chain seq x y z
N MET A 1 6.44 4.66 -3.61
CA MET A 1 5.37 4.97 -2.65
C MET A 1 5.82 6.15 -1.83
N ILE A 2 4.93 7.09 -1.54
CA ILE A 2 5.18 8.25 -0.69
C ILE A 2 4.24 8.10 0.50
N ASP A 3 4.76 8.25 1.70
CA ASP A 3 3.95 8.28 2.91
C ASP A 3 3.54 9.73 3.19
N ILE A 4 2.23 9.96 3.34
CA ILE A 4 1.68 11.26 3.72
C ILE A 4 0.71 11.02 4.86
N ASP A 5 1.05 11.54 6.04
CA ASP A 5 0.26 11.40 7.26
C ASP A 5 -0.07 9.93 7.64
N GLY A 6 0.83 9.00 7.32
CA GLY A 6 0.64 7.56 7.57
C GLY A 6 -0.13 6.84 6.47
N GLU A 7 -0.57 7.54 5.43
CA GLU A 7 -1.29 6.98 4.29
C GLU A 7 -0.37 6.84 3.07
N PRO A 8 -0.35 5.67 2.40
CA PRO A 8 0.50 5.47 1.24
C PRO A 8 -0.12 6.07 -0.03
N TRP A 9 0.69 6.86 -0.73
CA TRP A 9 0.40 7.44 -2.04
C TRP A 9 1.31 6.86 -3.14
N PHE A 10 0.72 6.63 -4.31
CA PHE A 10 1.38 5.95 -5.43
C PHE A 10 1.44 6.86 -6.66
N VAL A 11 2.59 6.97 -7.31
CA VAL A 11 2.71 7.76 -8.54
C VAL A 11 1.89 7.11 -9.66
N ALA A 12 0.89 7.83 -10.16
CA ALA A 12 -0.11 7.28 -11.09
C ALA A 12 0.52 6.80 -12.40
N THR A 13 1.56 7.48 -12.88
CA THR A 13 2.30 7.09 -14.09
C THR A 13 2.91 5.70 -13.96
N ASP A 14 3.52 5.39 -12.82
CA ASP A 14 4.20 4.11 -12.61
C ASP A 14 3.19 2.98 -12.42
N VAL A 15 2.10 3.26 -11.70
CA VAL A 15 0.96 2.33 -11.58
C VAL A 15 0.40 2.01 -12.96
N CYS A 16 0.13 3.01 -13.79
CA CYS A 16 -0.40 2.80 -15.14
C CYS A 16 0.60 2.04 -16.05
N ARG A 17 1.91 2.20 -15.86
CA ARG A 17 2.91 1.40 -16.59
C ARG A 17 2.87 -0.06 -16.17
N ALA A 18 2.87 -0.32 -14.86
CA ALA A 18 2.80 -1.65 -14.29
C ALA A 18 1.54 -2.39 -14.77
N LEU A 19 0.40 -1.70 -14.78
CA LEU A 19 -0.89 -2.22 -15.26
C LEU A 19 -1.07 -2.09 -16.79
N SER A 20 -0.07 -1.59 -17.52
CA SER A 20 -0.11 -1.16 -18.93
C SER A 20 -1.44 -0.53 -19.37
N LEU A 21 -1.96 0.39 -18.55
CA LEU A 21 -3.18 1.14 -18.79
C LEU A 21 -2.87 2.43 -19.55
N GLN A 22 -3.64 2.69 -20.62
CA GLN A 22 -3.64 3.97 -21.34
C GLN A 22 -2.24 4.38 -21.84
N ILE A 23 -1.42 3.40 -22.25
CA ILE A 23 -0.13 3.63 -22.89
C ILE A 23 -0.37 3.96 -24.37
N GLN A 24 0.10 5.14 -24.79
CA GLN A 24 0.05 5.57 -26.19
C GLN A 24 1.11 4.81 -27.02
N PRO A 25 0.98 4.76 -28.36
CA PRO A 25 2.01 4.19 -29.23
C PRO A 25 3.40 4.82 -29.06
N THR A 26 3.46 6.06 -28.56
CA THR A 26 4.69 6.80 -28.24
C THR A 26 5.37 6.33 -26.94
N GLY A 27 4.77 5.39 -26.20
CA GLY A 27 5.23 4.96 -24.87
C GLY A 27 4.81 5.88 -23.72
N LYS A 28 4.11 7.00 -24.01
CA LYS A 28 3.62 7.92 -22.98
C LYS A 28 2.32 7.42 -22.36
N VAL A 29 2.22 7.48 -21.04
CA VAL A 29 1.00 7.17 -20.29
C VAL A 29 0.03 8.36 -20.30
N ASN A 30 -1.23 8.12 -20.65
CA ASN A 30 -2.31 9.08 -20.45
C ASN A 30 -2.95 8.91 -19.07
N VAL A 31 -2.32 9.50 -18.05
CA VAL A 31 -2.78 9.41 -16.64
C VAL A 31 -4.18 10.01 -16.47
N THR A 32 -4.50 11.09 -17.18
CA THR A 32 -5.82 11.73 -17.11
C THR A 32 -6.92 10.77 -17.56
N ALA A 33 -6.70 10.04 -18.66
CA ALA A 33 -7.66 9.04 -19.14
C ALA A 33 -7.74 7.84 -18.18
N ALA A 34 -6.60 7.37 -17.67
CA ALA A 34 -6.55 6.22 -16.77
C ALA A 34 -7.29 6.48 -15.43
N THR A 35 -7.19 7.71 -14.92
CA THR A 35 -7.71 8.11 -13.61
C THR A 35 -9.06 8.83 -13.67
N ARG A 36 -9.69 8.94 -14.85
CA ARG A 36 -10.92 9.73 -15.06
C ARG A 36 -12.11 9.31 -14.20
N ASN A 37 -12.14 8.04 -13.79
CA ASN A 37 -13.23 7.46 -13.00
C ASN A 37 -12.92 7.42 -11.50
N LEU A 38 -11.77 7.93 -11.08
CA LEU A 38 -11.41 8.04 -9.67
C LEU A 38 -12.00 9.33 -9.10
N ALA A 39 -12.45 9.24 -7.85
CA ALA A 39 -12.95 10.40 -7.13
C ALA A 39 -11.82 11.39 -6.80
N GLY A 40 -12.18 12.60 -6.37
CA GLY A 40 -11.21 13.69 -6.13
C GLY A 40 -10.24 13.42 -4.99
N ASP A 41 -10.64 12.61 -4.01
CA ASP A 41 -9.85 12.13 -2.87
C ASP A 41 -8.95 10.94 -3.23
N GLU A 42 -9.22 10.27 -4.36
CA GLU A 42 -8.47 9.09 -4.82
C GLU A 42 -7.33 9.43 -5.76
N ARG A 43 -7.25 10.69 -6.19
CA ARG A 43 -6.16 11.21 -7.02
C ARG A 43 -5.81 12.64 -6.63
N GLY A 44 -4.52 12.90 -6.42
CA GLY A 44 -4.02 14.21 -6.00
C GLY A 44 -2.82 14.64 -6.84
N LEU A 45 -2.62 15.96 -6.97
CA LEU A 45 -1.38 16.50 -7.53
C LEU A 45 -0.42 16.80 -6.38
N LEU A 46 0.58 15.94 -6.20
CA LEU A 46 1.53 16.02 -5.09
C LEU A 46 2.87 16.59 -5.56
N SER A 47 3.51 17.38 -4.69
CA SER A 47 4.84 17.94 -4.95
C SER A 47 5.89 16.99 -4.40
N ILE A 48 6.65 16.34 -5.29
CA ILE A 48 7.62 15.30 -4.95
C ILE A 48 9.02 15.85 -5.17
N HIS A 49 9.86 15.79 -4.14
CA HIS A 49 11.28 16.08 -4.28
C HIS A 49 11.96 14.94 -5.06
N THR A 50 12.48 15.28 -6.22
CA THR A 50 13.24 14.35 -7.07
C THR A 50 14.68 14.83 -7.10
N PRO A 51 15.66 14.02 -6.66
CA PRO A 51 17.07 14.36 -6.82
C PRO A 51 17.38 14.36 -8.32
N ILE A 52 17.71 15.51 -8.89
CA ILE A 52 18.21 15.62 -10.26
C ILE A 52 19.71 15.91 -10.18
N PRO A 53 20.57 15.17 -10.91
CA PRO A 53 22.03 15.33 -10.81
C PRO A 53 22.55 16.76 -11.04
N THR A 54 21.78 17.58 -11.74
CA THR A 54 22.15 18.95 -12.14
C THR A 54 21.54 20.05 -11.26
N LYS A 55 20.70 19.73 -10.27
CA LYS A 55 20.11 20.72 -9.35
C LYS A 55 19.95 20.13 -7.94
N GLU A 56 20.47 20.85 -6.95
CA GLU A 56 20.50 20.45 -5.53
C GLU A 56 19.11 20.17 -4.93
N SER A 57 18.02 20.64 -5.53
CA SER A 57 16.67 20.16 -5.23
C SER A 57 15.72 20.52 -6.38
N HIS A 58 14.99 19.54 -6.90
CA HIS A 58 13.94 19.77 -7.88
C HIS A 58 12.63 19.16 -7.36
N THR A 59 11.64 20.02 -7.12
CA THR A 59 10.28 19.60 -6.77
C THR A 59 9.45 19.50 -8.02
N THR A 60 8.99 18.30 -8.36
CA THR A 60 8.10 18.05 -9.49
C THR A 60 6.70 17.76 -8.99
N LYS A 61 5.69 18.37 -9.63
CA LYS A 61 4.29 18.02 -9.38
C LYS A 61 3.92 16.77 -10.17
N MET A 62 3.52 15.70 -9.49
CA MET A 62 3.08 14.46 -10.11
C MET A 62 1.68 14.10 -9.65
N VAL A 63 0.92 13.43 -10.52
CA VAL A 63 -0.37 12.85 -10.15
C VAL A 63 -0.09 11.58 -9.35
N CYS A 64 -0.67 11.52 -8.17
CA CYS A 64 -0.58 10.39 -7.27
C CYS A 64 -1.97 9.86 -6.95
N LEU A 65 -2.01 8.59 -6.56
CA LEU A 65 -3.21 7.85 -6.21
C LEU A 65 -3.15 7.50 -4.74
N SER A 66 -4.27 7.60 -4.05
CA SER A 66 -4.42 6.96 -2.75
C SER A 66 -4.49 5.43 -2.92
N GLU A 67 -4.38 4.70 -1.81
CA GLU A 67 -4.53 3.24 -1.80
C GLU A 67 -5.88 2.78 -2.38
N GLY A 68 -6.99 3.44 -2.00
CA GLY A 68 -8.30 3.17 -2.59
C GLY A 68 -8.35 3.39 -4.10
N GLY A 69 -7.73 4.48 -4.58
CA GLY A 69 -7.60 4.76 -6.01
C GLY A 69 -6.78 3.71 -6.76
N LEU A 70 -5.69 3.23 -6.16
CA LEU A 70 -4.87 2.13 -6.69
C LEU A 70 -5.71 0.85 -6.84
N TYR A 71 -6.41 0.44 -5.78
CA TYR A 71 -7.22 -0.77 -5.82
C TYR A 71 -8.36 -0.69 -6.84
N LYS A 72 -9.01 0.47 -6.99
CA LYS A 72 -10.00 0.67 -8.05
C LYS A 72 -9.43 0.49 -9.46
N LEU A 73 -8.20 0.93 -9.71
CA LEU A 73 -7.55 0.69 -11.01
C LEU A 73 -7.22 -0.78 -11.21
N ILE A 74 -6.67 -1.44 -10.18
CA ILE A 74 -6.32 -2.86 -10.26
C ILE A 74 -7.57 -3.70 -10.53
N MET A 75 -8.66 -3.49 -9.79
CA MET A 75 -9.90 -4.28 -9.93
C MET A 75 -10.63 -4.08 -11.27
N ARG A 76 -10.28 -3.05 -12.04
CA ARG A 76 -10.85 -2.77 -13.37
C ARG A 76 -9.93 -3.15 -14.52
N CYS A 77 -8.75 -3.67 -14.21
CA CYS A 77 -7.75 -4.01 -15.21
C CYS A 77 -8.01 -5.44 -15.71
N ASP A 78 -8.12 -5.61 -17.03
CA ASP A 78 -8.44 -6.91 -17.65
C ASP A 78 -7.20 -7.75 -18.00
N LYS A 79 -6.05 -7.43 -17.41
CA LYS A 79 -4.78 -8.11 -17.71
C LYS A 79 -4.62 -9.41 -16.96
N ALA A 80 -4.00 -10.38 -17.63
CA ALA A 80 -3.65 -11.66 -17.01
C ALA A 80 -2.75 -11.46 -15.78
N GLU A 81 -1.83 -10.49 -15.81
CA GLU A 81 -0.88 -10.25 -14.73
C GLU A 81 -1.52 -9.82 -13.39
N VAL A 82 -2.74 -9.28 -13.43
CA VAL A 82 -3.48 -8.85 -12.22
C VAL A 82 -4.56 -9.84 -11.80
N HIS A 83 -4.87 -10.83 -12.63
CA HIS A 83 -5.97 -11.75 -12.40
C HIS A 83 -5.75 -12.56 -11.13
N ASP A 84 -4.53 -13.03 -10.87
CA ASP A 84 -4.21 -13.80 -9.67
C ASP A 84 -4.44 -12.97 -8.39
N PHE A 85 -4.08 -11.68 -8.43
CA PHE A 85 -4.32 -10.77 -7.31
C PHE A 85 -5.82 -10.49 -7.13
N GLN A 86 -6.53 -10.18 -8.21
CA GLN A 86 -7.98 -9.94 -8.17
C GLN A 86 -8.73 -11.17 -7.63
N GLU A 87 -8.36 -12.36 -8.09
CA GLU A 87 -8.97 -13.62 -7.68
C GLU A 87 -8.68 -13.90 -6.20
N TRP A 88 -7.43 -13.72 -5.77
CA TRP A 88 -7.06 -13.85 -4.36
C TRP A 88 -7.85 -12.88 -3.47
N VAL A 89 -7.95 -11.61 -3.86
CA VAL A 89 -8.72 -10.62 -3.07
C VAL A 89 -10.21 -11.00 -3.03
N THR A 90 -10.81 -11.35 -4.17
CA THR A 90 -12.25 -11.57 -4.28
C THR A 90 -12.70 -12.92 -3.72
N ARG A 91 -11.86 -13.96 -3.77
CA ARG A 91 -12.18 -15.30 -3.26
C ARG A 91 -11.70 -15.57 -1.85
N VAL A 92 -10.61 -14.95 -1.42
CA VAL A 92 -9.98 -15.24 -0.12
C VAL A 92 -10.18 -14.07 0.83
N VAL A 93 -9.64 -12.90 0.48
CA VAL A 93 -9.57 -11.76 1.40
C VAL A 93 -10.95 -11.20 1.74
N LEU A 94 -11.75 -10.82 0.73
CA LEU A 94 -13.06 -10.21 0.96
C LEU A 94 -14.05 -11.17 1.65
N PRO A 95 -14.11 -12.46 1.30
CA PRO A 95 -14.93 -13.41 2.02
C PRO A 95 -14.51 -13.61 3.48
N ALA A 96 -13.21 -13.66 3.78
CA ALA A 96 -12.71 -13.74 5.16
C ALA A 96 -13.13 -12.51 5.96
N ILE A 97 -12.88 -11.31 5.45
CA ILE A 97 -13.30 -10.06 6.11
C ILE A 97 -14.81 -10.03 6.35
N ARG A 98 -15.63 -10.46 5.37
CA ARG A 98 -17.09 -10.47 5.51
C ARG A 98 -17.59 -11.46 6.56
N LYS A 99 -16.95 -12.62 6.70
CA LYS A 99 -17.38 -13.69 7.62
C LYS A 99 -16.84 -13.47 9.03
N ASP A 100 -15.56 -13.13 9.11
CA ASP A 100 -14.76 -13.24 10.33
C ASP A 100 -14.36 -11.86 10.86
N GLY A 101 -14.64 -10.79 10.11
CA GLY A 101 -14.34 -9.40 10.48
C GLY A 101 -12.88 -8.98 10.22
N GLY A 102 -12.05 -9.89 9.71
CA GLY A 102 -10.66 -9.64 9.37
C GLY A 102 -10.09 -10.72 8.45
N TYR A 103 -8.85 -10.50 7.99
CA TYR A 103 -8.08 -11.50 7.25
C TYR A 103 -6.71 -11.64 7.90
N VAL A 104 -6.35 -12.87 8.28
CA VAL A 104 -5.02 -13.17 8.83
C VAL A 104 -4.18 -13.85 7.76
N MET A 105 -3.06 -13.21 7.37
CA MET A 105 -2.10 -13.81 6.43
C MET A 105 -1.62 -15.17 6.93
N GLY A 106 -2.02 -16.23 6.23
CA GLY A 106 -1.74 -17.64 6.56
C GLY A 106 -2.97 -18.45 6.97
N GLU A 107 -4.13 -17.82 7.18
CA GLU A 107 -5.38 -18.49 7.53
C GLU A 107 -5.88 -19.44 6.42
N GLU A 108 -5.68 -19.05 5.16
CA GLU A 108 -5.94 -19.91 4.00
C GLU A 108 -5.20 -21.26 4.08
N LYS A 109 -4.01 -21.27 4.70
CA LYS A 109 -3.18 -22.47 4.86
C LYS A 109 -3.69 -23.39 5.96
N VAL A 110 -4.44 -22.85 6.92
CA VAL A 110 -5.14 -23.67 7.92
C VAL A 110 -6.32 -24.38 7.27
N VAL A 111 -7.07 -23.65 6.42
CA VAL A 111 -8.21 -24.23 5.68
C VAL A 111 -7.77 -25.33 4.71
N THR A 112 -6.59 -25.21 4.09
CA THR A 112 -6.02 -26.25 3.22
C THR A 112 -5.28 -27.36 3.97
N CYS A 113 -5.30 -27.36 5.31
CA CYS A 113 -4.54 -28.28 6.17
C CYS A 113 -3.01 -28.24 5.98
N GLU A 114 -2.48 -27.18 5.37
CA GLU A 114 -1.04 -26.94 5.23
C GLU A 114 -0.40 -26.38 6.51
N LEU A 115 -1.21 -25.88 7.45
CA LEU A 115 -0.77 -25.21 8.67
C LEU A 115 -1.78 -25.53 9.81
N SER A 116 -1.31 -25.76 11.04
CA SER A 116 -2.22 -26.00 12.18
C SER A 116 -2.76 -24.71 12.81
N GLU A 117 -3.94 -24.75 13.42
CA GLU A 117 -4.51 -23.59 14.12
C GLU A 117 -3.53 -22.98 15.15
N ASP A 118 -2.78 -23.82 15.87
CA ASP A 118 -1.77 -23.39 16.83
C ASP A 118 -0.64 -22.59 16.19
N GLU A 119 -0.17 -22.99 15.00
CA GLU A 119 0.87 -22.26 14.28
C GLU A 119 0.36 -20.92 13.74
N LEU A 120 -0.93 -20.82 13.36
CA LEU A 120 -1.54 -19.56 12.94
C LEU A 120 -1.62 -18.57 14.11
N VAL A 121 -2.10 -19.03 15.27
CA VAL A 121 -2.21 -18.24 16.50
C VAL A 121 -0.82 -17.77 16.94
N ALA A 122 0.18 -18.65 16.93
CA ALA A 122 1.55 -18.30 17.27
C ALA A 122 2.10 -17.18 16.36
N ARG A 123 1.85 -17.24 15.05
CA ARG A 123 2.25 -16.20 14.09
C ARG A 123 1.51 -14.89 14.32
N ALA A 124 0.22 -14.93 14.61
CA ALA A 124 -0.57 -13.74 14.91
C ALA A 124 -0.03 -13.02 16.17
N ILE A 125 0.22 -13.77 17.25
CA ILE A 125 0.80 -13.25 18.50
C ILE A 125 2.19 -12.68 18.24
N ALA A 126 3.06 -13.39 17.53
CA ALA A 126 4.41 -12.92 17.22
C ALA A 126 4.42 -11.59 16.46
N ARG A 127 3.48 -11.40 15.51
CA ARG A 127 3.32 -10.13 14.78
C ARG A 127 2.82 -9.00 15.68
N GLY A 128 1.87 -9.27 16.56
CA GLY A 128 1.37 -8.29 17.54
C GLY A 128 2.44 -7.86 18.55
N LEU A 129 3.26 -8.81 19.02
CA LEU A 129 4.38 -8.50 19.91
C LEU A 129 5.46 -7.67 19.20
N GLY A 130 5.81 -8.02 17.96
CA GLY A 130 6.83 -7.32 17.18
C GLY A 130 6.47 -5.88 16.84
N SER A 131 5.19 -5.59 16.63
CA SER A 131 4.70 -4.22 16.42
C SER A 131 4.74 -3.39 17.71
N THR A 132 4.43 -4.01 18.85
CA THR A 132 4.53 -3.36 20.18
C THR A 132 5.99 -3.02 20.53
N ILE A 133 6.93 -3.95 20.29
CA ILE A 133 8.36 -3.74 20.56
C ILE A 133 8.95 -2.63 19.67
N LYS A 134 8.52 -2.54 18.40
CA LYS A 134 8.92 -1.44 17.52
C LYS A 134 8.38 -0.10 18.01
N LEU A 135 7.12 -0.04 18.45
CA LEU A 135 6.54 1.17 19.01
C LEU A 135 7.27 1.63 20.28
N SER A 136 7.60 0.72 21.19
CA SER A 136 8.37 1.08 22.40
C SER A 136 9.78 1.58 22.07
N ALA A 137 10.48 0.93 21.13
CA ALA A 137 11.81 1.37 20.69
C ALA A 137 11.77 2.76 20.04
N THR A 138 10.79 3.02 19.17
CA THR A 138 10.61 4.34 18.54
C THR A 138 10.25 5.42 19.57
N ILE A 139 9.49 5.08 20.63
CA ILE A 139 9.19 6.02 21.71
C ILE A 139 10.46 6.36 22.52
N GLU A 140 11.28 5.36 22.84
CA GLU A 140 12.55 5.57 23.56
C GLU A 140 13.54 6.43 22.76
N ASP A 141 13.69 6.15 21.46
CA ASP A 141 14.52 6.96 20.55
C ASP A 141 14.03 8.42 20.47
N ASN A 142 12.71 8.62 20.46
CA ASN A 142 12.12 9.95 20.42
C ASN A 142 12.26 10.68 21.77
N GLN A 143 12.17 9.99 22.90
CA GLN A 143 12.42 10.57 24.23
C GLN A 143 13.88 11.01 24.42
N GLN A 144 14.83 10.24 23.89
CA GLN A 144 16.26 10.62 23.88
C GLN A 144 16.52 11.82 22.95
N ALA A 145 15.88 11.87 21.78
CA ALA A 145 16.05 12.97 20.83
C ALA A 145 15.47 14.32 21.34
N PHE A 146 14.40 14.27 22.14
CA PHE A 146 13.75 15.47 22.71
C PHE A 146 14.19 15.83 24.14
N GLY A 147 15.13 15.08 24.74
CA GLY A 147 15.70 15.40 26.05
C GLY A 147 14.69 15.42 27.21
N VAL A 148 13.50 14.84 27.03
CA VAL A 148 12.47 14.79 28.08
C VAL A 148 12.80 13.62 29.00
N THR A 149 13.52 13.90 30.08
CA THR A 149 13.67 12.96 31.18
C THR A 149 12.35 12.88 31.95
N ALA A 150 11.82 11.66 32.10
CA ALA A 150 10.61 11.40 32.87
C ALA A 150 10.76 11.91 34.33
N PRO A 151 9.71 12.48 34.95
CA PRO A 151 9.77 12.83 36.37
C PRO A 151 9.83 11.55 37.21
N ALA A 152 10.66 11.60 38.26
CA ALA A 152 10.91 10.52 39.22
C ALA A 152 9.66 10.12 40.02
#